data_AF-A0A3D1T996-F1
#
_entry.id   AF-A0A3D1T996-F1
#
_cell.length_a   1.000
_cell.length_b   1.000
_cell.length_c   1.000
_cell.angle_alpha   90.00
_cell.angle_beta   90.00
_cell.angle_gamma   90.00
#
_symmetry.space_group_name_H-M   'P 1'
#
loop_
_entity.id
_entity.type
_entity.pdbx_description
1 polymer ?
#
loop_
_entity_poly.entity_id
_entity_poly.type
_entity_poly.pdbx_seq_one_letter_code
_entity_poly.pdbx_strand_id
1 'polypeptide(L)'
;MVMLQKIKTHSAKVASALKPAMPLFLSLFMALLFIQLFSPMSFSMGAIQVEARASVQLQGETVFAVPPFGEVKASTHWTPLRITLSLSGLDLPKLEQAVTTAQDREDFVQNISAEWPRQVWTFTLWLLFLATLGGLFAHFLIRAFSHNYNHDHAHDHEGRDIASAHVSRLQTGKLRWRPVISCILAGFLGSAVLIATTAATYNRKAFERPRYVGVLQAAPWIINFIDRGLDHIDEVGRKLEVISRNLTTVFESMDGVDSVSAGNVDLRVLHVSDLHNNPAGLDFVLEVAENFGA
;
A
#
# COMPACT_ATOMS: atom_id res chain seq x y z
N MET A 1 18.53 -49.01 -17.12
CA MET A 1 17.08 -49.14 -17.43
C MET A 1 16.17 -49.12 -16.19
N VAL A 2 16.60 -49.63 -15.02
CA VAL A 2 15.79 -49.69 -13.79
C VAL A 2 15.51 -48.32 -13.12
N MET A 3 16.40 -47.32 -13.25
CA MET A 3 16.18 -46.00 -12.64
C MET A 3 15.06 -45.17 -13.31
N LEU A 4 14.89 -45.27 -14.63
CA LEU A 4 13.83 -44.53 -15.36
C LEU A 4 12.42 -45.05 -15.04
N GLN A 5 12.30 -46.32 -14.67
CA GLN A 5 11.03 -46.95 -14.31
C GLN A 5 10.54 -46.48 -12.93
N LYS A 6 11.45 -46.26 -11.98
CA LYS A 6 11.15 -45.71 -10.64
C LYS A 6 10.59 -44.28 -10.70
N ILE A 7 11.09 -43.44 -11.61
CA ILE A 7 10.63 -42.05 -11.80
C ILE A 7 9.19 -42.02 -12.37
N LYS A 8 8.88 -42.88 -13.35
CA LYS A 8 7.51 -43.02 -13.90
C LYS A 8 6.50 -43.49 -12.86
N THR A 9 6.88 -44.42 -11.99
CA THR A 9 5.98 -44.94 -10.94
C THR A 9 5.72 -43.94 -9.81
N HIS A 10 6.71 -43.11 -9.44
CA HIS A 10 6.51 -42.04 -8.46
C HIS A 10 5.64 -40.91 -9.02
N SER A 11 5.87 -40.51 -10.28
CA SER A 11 5.05 -39.52 -10.98
C SER A 11 3.58 -39.97 -11.11
N ALA A 12 3.33 -41.24 -11.42
CA ALA A 12 1.98 -41.79 -11.52
C ALA A 12 1.22 -41.85 -10.18
N LYS A 13 1.89 -42.20 -9.08
CA LYS A 13 1.30 -42.16 -7.73
C LYS A 13 0.99 -40.72 -7.30
N VAL A 14 1.91 -39.78 -7.52
CA VAL A 14 1.69 -38.35 -7.24
C VAL A 14 0.53 -37.80 -8.07
N ALA A 15 0.46 -38.13 -9.37
CA ALA A 15 -0.64 -37.74 -10.23
C ALA A 15 -1.98 -38.31 -9.77
N SER A 16 -2.03 -39.56 -9.28
CA SER A 16 -3.26 -40.15 -8.72
C SER A 16 -3.70 -39.52 -7.38
N ALA A 17 -2.75 -39.08 -6.55
CA ALA A 17 -3.01 -38.40 -5.29
C ALA A 17 -3.42 -36.92 -5.48
N LEU A 18 -2.98 -36.28 -6.57
CA LEU A 18 -3.27 -34.88 -6.87
C LEU A 18 -4.66 -34.67 -7.51
N LYS A 19 -5.21 -35.70 -8.17
CA LYS A 19 -6.55 -35.67 -8.81
C LYS A 19 -7.68 -35.17 -7.88
N PRO A 20 -7.83 -35.66 -6.64
CA PRO A 20 -8.88 -35.14 -5.74
C PRO A 20 -8.56 -33.75 -5.17
N ALA A 21 -7.29 -33.34 -5.13
CA ALA A 21 -6.90 -32.04 -4.58
C ALA A 21 -6.98 -30.89 -5.60
N MET A 22 -6.81 -31.20 -6.89
CA MET A 22 -6.90 -30.26 -8.01
C MET A 22 -8.11 -29.31 -7.99
N PRO A 23 -9.36 -29.75 -7.75
CA PRO A 23 -10.50 -28.85 -7.68
C PRO A 23 -10.43 -27.86 -6.51
N LEU A 24 -9.88 -28.27 -5.37
CA LEU A 24 -9.72 -27.40 -4.20
C LEU A 24 -8.65 -26.33 -4.46
N PHE A 25 -7.52 -26.72 -5.05
CA PHE A 25 -6.47 -25.78 -5.46
C PHE A 25 -6.98 -24.79 -6.50
N LEU A 26 -7.71 -25.25 -7.52
CA LEU A 26 -8.28 -24.37 -8.52
C LEU A 26 -9.31 -23.42 -7.91
N SER A 27 -10.11 -23.89 -6.95
CA SER A 27 -11.06 -23.05 -6.24
C SER A 27 -10.38 -21.97 -5.40
N LEU A 28 -9.31 -22.30 -4.68
CA LEU A 28 -8.53 -21.32 -3.93
C LEU A 28 -7.88 -20.31 -4.88
N PHE A 29 -7.30 -20.79 -5.98
CA PHE A 29 -6.70 -19.93 -6.99
C PHE A 29 -7.71 -18.97 -7.62
N MET A 30 -8.89 -19.46 -8.01
CA MET A 30 -9.96 -18.61 -8.55
C MET A 30 -10.51 -17.63 -7.51
N ALA A 31 -10.63 -18.03 -6.24
CA ALA A 31 -11.04 -17.12 -5.16
C ALA A 31 -10.03 -15.97 -5.00
N LEU A 32 -8.73 -16.27 -4.99
CA LEU A 32 -7.68 -15.26 -4.94
C LEU A 32 -7.66 -14.38 -6.20
N LEU A 33 -7.89 -14.97 -7.38
CA LEU A 33 -7.98 -14.23 -8.64
C LEU A 33 -9.15 -13.24 -8.65
N PHE A 34 -10.32 -13.66 -8.15
CA PHE A 34 -11.49 -12.79 -8.04
C PHE A 34 -11.22 -11.64 -7.07
N ILE A 35 -10.62 -11.91 -5.91
CA ILE A 35 -10.20 -10.88 -4.97
C ILE A 35 -9.22 -9.92 -5.65
N GLN A 36 -8.20 -10.42 -6.36
CA GLN A 36 -7.22 -9.59 -7.04
C GLN A 36 -7.85 -8.64 -8.07
N LEU A 37 -8.87 -9.11 -8.80
CA LEU A 37 -9.46 -8.36 -9.91
C LEU A 37 -10.59 -7.42 -9.47
N PHE A 38 -11.39 -7.83 -8.49
CA PHE A 38 -12.65 -7.16 -8.14
C PHE A 38 -12.69 -6.64 -6.68
N SER A 39 -11.61 -6.76 -5.91
CA SER A 39 -11.59 -6.22 -4.54
C SER A 39 -11.80 -4.72 -4.38
N PRO A 40 -11.54 -3.82 -5.38
CA PRO A 40 -11.73 -2.39 -5.17
C PRO A 40 -13.14 -2.06 -4.68
N MET A 41 -13.22 -1.36 -3.55
CA MET A 41 -14.46 -0.93 -2.93
C MET A 41 -14.30 0.50 -2.42
N SER A 42 -15.18 1.40 -2.87
CA SER A 42 -15.23 2.79 -2.41
C SER A 42 -16.20 2.95 -1.24
N PHE A 43 -15.80 3.76 -0.26
CA PHE A 43 -16.64 4.16 0.85
C PHE A 43 -16.36 5.62 1.21
N SER A 44 -17.42 6.30 1.68
CA SER A 44 -17.35 7.68 2.16
C SER A 44 -17.37 7.66 3.69
N MET A 45 -16.44 8.37 4.30
CA MET A 45 -16.33 8.58 5.75
C MET A 45 -16.34 10.09 6.01
N GLY A 46 -17.50 10.62 6.37
CA GLY A 46 -17.70 12.07 6.49
C GLY A 46 -17.35 12.81 5.20
N ALA A 47 -16.23 13.55 5.24
CA ALA A 47 -15.71 14.34 4.12
C ALA A 47 -14.72 13.60 3.22
N ILE A 48 -14.33 12.36 3.55
CA ILE A 48 -13.23 11.64 2.91
C ILE A 48 -13.78 10.44 2.13
N GLN A 49 -13.40 10.32 0.85
CA GLN A 49 -13.70 9.15 0.04
C GLN A 49 -12.45 8.26 -0.07
N VAL A 50 -12.59 7.01 0.35
CA VAL A 50 -11.49 6.03 0.36
C VAL A 50 -11.88 4.82 -0.48
N GLU A 51 -10.97 4.41 -1.36
CA GLU A 51 -11.03 3.14 -2.08
C GLU A 51 -10.13 2.13 -1.38
N ALA A 52 -10.72 1.06 -0.82
CA ALA A 52 -9.97 -0.09 -0.34
C ALA A 52 -9.76 -1.10 -1.45
N ARG A 53 -8.54 -1.63 -1.56
CA ARG A 53 -8.16 -2.71 -2.47
C ARG A 53 -7.37 -3.77 -1.69
N ALA A 54 -7.66 -5.03 -1.96
CA ALA A 54 -6.89 -6.16 -1.45
C ALA A 54 -6.17 -6.84 -2.62
N SER A 55 -4.85 -6.97 -2.50
CA SER A 55 -4.02 -7.57 -3.56
C SER A 55 -3.05 -8.59 -2.98
N VAL A 56 -2.73 -9.64 -3.73
CA VAL A 56 -1.79 -10.67 -3.27
C VAL A 56 -0.35 -10.19 -3.51
N GLN A 57 0.46 -10.19 -2.47
CA GLN A 57 1.85 -9.73 -2.52
C GLN A 57 2.75 -10.55 -1.61
N LEU A 58 4.06 -10.59 -1.86
CA LEU A 58 5.00 -11.38 -1.05
C LEU A 58 5.12 -10.89 0.40
N GLN A 59 4.80 -9.62 0.67
CA GLN A 59 4.92 -9.01 1.99
C GLN A 59 3.56 -8.47 2.43
N GLY A 60 3.21 -8.78 3.68
CA GLY A 60 2.01 -8.26 4.32
C GLY A 60 2.19 -6.81 4.74
N GLU A 61 1.60 -5.89 3.98
CA GLU A 61 1.68 -4.47 4.26
C GLU A 61 0.35 -3.76 4.04
N THR A 62 0.16 -2.69 4.79
CA THR A 62 -0.96 -1.77 4.61
C THR A 62 -0.40 -0.46 4.06
N VAL A 63 -0.99 -0.01 2.96
CA VAL A 63 -0.55 1.17 2.22
C VAL A 63 -1.68 2.19 2.21
N PHE A 64 -1.43 3.39 2.73
CA PHE A 64 -2.30 4.53 2.53
C PHE A 64 -1.79 5.33 1.33
N ALA A 65 -2.53 5.32 0.23
CA ALA A 65 -2.19 6.08 -0.96
C ALA A 65 -2.94 7.41 -0.96
N VAL A 66 -2.23 8.50 -1.25
CA VAL A 66 -2.80 9.85 -1.38
C VAL A 66 -2.36 10.39 -2.74
N PRO A 67 -3.05 10.03 -3.84
CA PRO A 67 -2.70 10.51 -5.16
C PRO A 67 -2.93 12.03 -5.30
N PRO A 68 -2.09 12.76 -6.05
CA PRO A 68 -0.82 12.35 -6.68
C PRO A 68 0.40 12.44 -5.74
N PHE A 69 0.21 12.75 -4.45
CA PHE A 69 1.27 13.12 -3.51
C PHE A 69 2.14 11.94 -3.05
N GLY A 70 1.63 10.71 -3.05
CA GLY A 70 2.43 9.52 -2.79
C GLY A 70 1.75 8.52 -1.87
N GLU A 71 2.57 7.72 -1.17
CA GLU A 71 2.11 6.57 -0.38
C GLU A 71 2.78 6.51 1.00
N VAL A 72 2.03 6.07 1.99
CA VAL A 72 2.49 5.75 3.35
C VAL A 72 2.36 4.25 3.57
N LYS A 73 3.50 3.55 3.72
CA LYS A 73 3.55 2.09 3.79
C LYS A 73 3.94 1.61 5.18
N ALA A 74 3.24 0.62 5.71
CA ALA A 74 3.58 -0.04 6.97
C ALA A 74 3.46 -1.57 6.84
N SER A 75 4.47 -2.30 7.32
CA SER A 75 4.45 -3.77 7.36
C SER A 75 3.61 -4.24 8.55
N THR A 76 2.32 -4.46 8.32
CA THR A 76 1.34 -4.66 9.39
C THR A 76 1.08 -6.12 9.72
N HIS A 77 1.23 -7.07 8.79
CA HIS A 77 0.78 -8.45 9.01
C HIS A 77 1.66 -9.46 8.27
N TRP A 78 1.51 -10.76 8.59
CA TRP A 78 2.35 -11.81 8.02
C TRP A 78 1.82 -12.39 6.71
N THR A 79 0.50 -12.36 6.49
CA THR A 79 -0.11 -12.93 5.29
C THR A 79 0.38 -12.23 4.02
N PRO A 80 0.40 -12.95 2.87
CA PRO A 80 0.83 -12.39 1.59
C PRO A 80 -0.26 -11.50 0.96
N LEU A 81 -0.81 -10.58 1.74
CA LEU A 81 -1.87 -9.67 1.32
C LEU A 81 -1.35 -8.25 1.43
N ARG A 82 -1.59 -7.41 0.44
CA ARG A 82 -1.40 -5.96 0.55
C ARG A 82 -2.78 -5.33 0.61
N ILE A 83 -3.02 -4.57 1.67
CA ILE A 83 -4.24 -3.77 1.85
C ILE A 83 -3.90 -2.35 1.47
N THR A 84 -4.44 -1.87 0.35
CA THR A 84 -4.24 -0.50 -0.12
C THR A 84 -5.51 0.31 0.16
N LEU A 85 -5.36 1.43 0.85
CA LEU A 85 -6.41 2.39 1.15
C LEU A 85 -6.06 3.68 0.41
N SER A 86 -6.70 3.91 -0.73
CA SER A 86 -6.43 5.06 -1.59
C SER A 86 -7.43 6.17 -1.33
N LEU A 87 -6.95 7.39 -1.08
CA LEU A 87 -7.79 8.57 -1.06
C LEU A 87 -8.27 8.88 -2.47
N SER A 88 -9.55 8.64 -2.77
CA SER A 88 -10.12 8.86 -4.10
C SER A 88 -10.68 10.27 -4.26
N GLY A 89 -11.11 10.90 -3.17
CA GLY A 89 -11.71 12.23 -3.21
C GLY A 89 -11.93 12.82 -1.81
N LEU A 90 -12.18 14.13 -1.80
CA LEU A 90 -12.49 14.91 -0.60
C LEU A 90 -13.69 15.81 -0.89
N ASP A 91 -14.63 15.86 0.06
CA ASP A 91 -15.80 16.75 0.06
C ASP A 91 -15.42 18.01 0.86
N LEU A 92 -14.88 19.01 0.16
CA LEU A 92 -14.36 20.25 0.77
C LEU A 92 -15.39 20.96 1.66
N PRO A 93 -16.67 21.14 1.26
CA PRO A 93 -17.68 21.75 2.12
C PRO A 93 -17.84 21.04 3.47
N LYS A 94 -17.87 19.70 3.47
CA LYS A 94 -17.96 18.94 4.73
C LYS A 94 -16.69 19.03 5.55
N LEU A 95 -15.53 19.13 4.90
CA LEU A 95 -14.25 19.27 5.59
C LEU A 95 -14.09 20.64 6.23
N GLU A 96 -14.52 21.71 5.56
CA GLU A 96 -14.53 23.07 6.10
C GLU A 96 -15.39 23.13 7.35
N GLN A 97 -16.62 22.61 7.28
CA GLN A 97 -17.51 22.50 8.42
C GLN A 97 -16.94 21.62 9.55
N ALA A 98 -16.14 20.61 9.23
CA ALA A 98 -15.53 19.72 10.22
C ALA A 98 -14.32 20.33 10.95
N VAL A 99 -13.74 21.44 10.45
CA VAL A 99 -12.50 22.02 11.00
C VAL A 99 -12.73 23.43 11.57
N THR A 100 -13.92 24.01 11.41
CA THR A 100 -14.27 25.36 11.86
C THR A 100 -14.19 25.54 13.38
N THR A 101 -14.76 24.61 14.15
CA THR A 101 -14.81 24.70 15.61
C THR A 101 -14.01 23.58 16.26
N ALA A 102 -13.53 23.80 17.48
CA ALA A 102 -12.93 22.74 18.28
C ALA A 102 -13.89 21.54 18.47
N GLN A 103 -15.19 21.82 18.68
CA GLN A 103 -16.24 20.81 18.77
C GLN A 103 -16.39 20.03 17.45
N ASP A 104 -16.42 20.72 16.31
CA ASP A 104 -16.56 20.09 14.99
C ASP A 104 -15.40 19.11 14.72
N ARG A 105 -14.18 19.47 15.13
CA ARG A 105 -13.00 18.60 15.02
C ARG A 105 -13.13 17.35 15.88
N GLU A 106 -13.62 17.48 17.11
CA GLU A 106 -13.85 16.34 17.99
C GLU A 106 -14.94 15.42 17.44
N ASP A 107 -16.06 15.99 17.02
CA ASP A 107 -17.19 15.25 16.43
C ASP A 107 -16.75 14.53 15.13
N PHE A 108 -15.92 15.17 14.30
CA PHE A 108 -15.35 14.56 13.11
C PHE A 108 -14.46 13.35 13.45
N VAL A 109 -13.55 13.49 14.41
CA VAL A 109 -12.68 12.40 14.86
C VAL A 109 -13.50 11.24 15.44
N GLN A 110 -14.52 11.55 16.25
CA GLN A 110 -15.42 10.54 16.81
C GLN A 110 -16.21 9.82 15.72
N ASN A 111 -16.76 10.54 14.75
CA ASN A 111 -17.53 9.96 13.65
C ASN A 111 -16.67 9.01 12.79
N ILE A 112 -15.45 9.41 12.42
CA ILE A 112 -14.53 8.53 11.69
C ILE A 112 -14.24 7.26 12.51
N SER A 113 -13.97 7.42 13.81
CA SER A 113 -13.66 6.28 14.68
C SER A 113 -14.84 5.32 14.85
N ALA A 114 -16.07 5.84 14.84
CA ALA A 114 -17.30 5.07 14.98
C ALA A 114 -17.69 4.34 13.69
N GLU A 115 -17.44 4.94 12.52
CA GLU A 115 -17.74 4.33 11.22
C GLU A 115 -16.69 3.30 10.79
N TRP A 116 -15.45 3.44 11.25
CA TRP A 116 -14.34 2.59 10.83
C TRP A 116 -14.61 1.08 10.96
N PRO A 117 -15.08 0.54 12.10
CA PRO A 117 -15.34 -0.90 12.23
C PRO A 117 -16.39 -1.41 11.23
N ARG A 118 -17.40 -0.59 10.94
CA ARG A 118 -18.46 -0.94 9.98
C ARG A 118 -17.90 -1.04 8.56
N GLN A 119 -17.01 -0.13 8.16
CA GLN A 119 -16.39 -0.17 6.83
C GLN A 119 -15.48 -1.40 6.68
N VAL A 120 -14.67 -1.70 7.70
CA VAL A 120 -13.82 -2.90 7.71
C VAL A 120 -14.64 -4.19 7.61
N TRP A 121 -15.75 -4.28 8.34
CA TRP A 121 -16.64 -5.45 8.27
C TRP A 121 -17.30 -5.58 6.89
N THR A 122 -17.78 -4.47 6.34
CA THR A 122 -18.40 -4.45 4.99
C THR A 122 -17.40 -4.89 3.92
N PHE A 123 -16.17 -4.37 3.97
CA PHE A 123 -15.09 -4.79 3.07
C PHE A 123 -14.74 -6.27 3.23
N THR A 124 -14.70 -6.76 4.47
CA THR A 124 -14.44 -8.19 4.74
C THR A 124 -15.52 -9.08 4.13
N LEU A 125 -16.80 -8.72 4.31
CA LEU A 125 -17.92 -9.44 3.69
C LEU A 125 -17.85 -9.39 2.16
N TRP A 126 -17.45 -8.26 1.59
CA TRP A 126 -17.23 -8.12 0.15
C TRP A 126 -16.14 -9.09 -0.35
N LEU A 127 -15.00 -9.18 0.33
CA LEU A 127 -13.93 -10.12 -0.04
C LEU A 127 -14.38 -11.59 0.06
N LEU A 128 -15.16 -11.93 1.09
CA LEU A 128 -15.72 -13.28 1.23
C LEU A 128 -16.74 -13.59 0.13
N PHE A 129 -17.55 -12.61 -0.27
CA PHE A 129 -18.47 -12.74 -1.40
C PHE A 129 -17.72 -12.95 -2.73
N LEU A 130 -16.61 -12.23 -2.96
CA LEU A 130 -15.76 -12.47 -4.13
C LEU A 130 -15.13 -13.85 -4.12
N ALA A 131 -14.71 -14.34 -2.95
CA ALA A 131 -14.16 -15.68 -2.81
C ALA A 131 -15.19 -16.77 -3.14
N THR A 132 -16.45 -16.60 -2.72
CA THR A 132 -17.52 -17.57 -3.06
C THR A 132 -17.84 -17.55 -4.55
N LEU A 133 -17.86 -16.37 -5.19
CA LEU A 133 -17.99 -16.24 -6.64
C LEU A 133 -16.84 -16.93 -7.38
N GLY A 134 -15.60 -16.75 -6.91
CA GLY A 134 -14.43 -17.45 -7.45
C GLY A 134 -14.54 -18.97 -7.32
N GLY A 135 -15.02 -19.48 -6.19
CA GLY A 135 -15.28 -20.92 -5.99
C GLY A 135 -16.39 -21.48 -6.88
N LEU A 136 -17.47 -20.72 -7.11
CA LEU A 136 -18.51 -21.05 -8.07
C LEU A 136 -17.96 -21.11 -9.51
N PHE A 137 -17.14 -20.12 -9.87
CA PHE A 137 -16.52 -20.05 -11.20
C PHE A 137 -15.52 -21.19 -11.43
N ALA A 138 -14.75 -21.57 -10.40
CA ALA A 138 -13.88 -22.75 -10.45
C ALA A 138 -14.67 -24.02 -10.73
N HIS A 139 -15.81 -24.23 -10.07
CA HIS A 139 -16.68 -25.38 -10.34
C HIS A 139 -17.17 -25.38 -11.80
N PHE A 140 -17.61 -24.23 -12.31
CA PHE A 140 -18.06 -24.08 -13.69
C PHE A 140 -16.94 -24.44 -14.69
N LEU A 141 -15.72 -23.94 -14.45
CA LEU A 141 -14.53 -24.27 -15.24
C LEU A 141 -14.23 -25.77 -15.24
N ILE A 142 -14.23 -26.41 -14.07
CA ILE A 142 -13.96 -27.85 -13.95
C ILE A 142 -14.99 -28.66 -14.76
N ARG A 143 -16.27 -28.27 -14.68
CA ARG A 143 -17.34 -28.92 -15.43
C ARG A 143 -17.18 -28.72 -16.93
N ALA A 144 -16.86 -27.51 -17.38
CA ALA A 144 -16.67 -27.19 -18.79
C ALA A 144 -15.50 -27.99 -19.41
N PHE A 145 -14.35 -28.04 -18.73
CA PHE A 145 -13.19 -28.79 -19.21
C PHE A 145 -13.38 -30.31 -19.14
N SER A 146 -14.05 -30.82 -18.11
CA SER A 146 -14.36 -32.26 -18.01
C SER A 146 -15.28 -32.75 -19.15
N HIS A 147 -16.14 -31.88 -19.68
CA HIS A 147 -17.02 -32.23 -20.80
C HIS A 147 -16.26 -32.38 -22.12
N ASN A 148 -15.19 -31.60 -22.32
CA ASN A 148 -14.46 -31.55 -23.58
C ASN A 148 -13.46 -32.71 -23.78
N TYR A 149 -13.04 -33.39 -22.71
CA TYR A 149 -12.10 -34.52 -22.76
C TYR A 149 -12.75 -35.83 -23.24
N ASN A 150 -14.09 -35.91 -23.23
CA ASN A 150 -14.82 -37.14 -23.51
C ASN A 150 -15.23 -37.31 -24.98
N HIS A 151 -14.71 -36.45 -25.88
CA HIS A 151 -15.12 -36.43 -27.29
C HIS A 151 -14.15 -37.13 -28.26
N ASP A 152 -12.95 -37.53 -27.81
CA ASP A 152 -11.89 -38.04 -28.71
C ASP A 152 -11.82 -39.56 -28.86
N HIS A 153 -12.79 -40.32 -28.29
CA HIS A 153 -12.83 -41.79 -28.41
C HIS A 153 -14.13 -42.35 -29.01
N ALA A 154 -14.93 -41.51 -29.67
CA ALA A 154 -16.19 -41.93 -30.28
C ALA A 154 -16.13 -41.96 -31.82
N HIS A 155 -15.02 -42.43 -32.38
CA HIS A 155 -14.96 -42.86 -33.78
C HIS A 155 -14.31 -44.23 -33.78
N ASP A 156 -15.15 -45.26 -33.72
CA ASP A 156 -14.93 -46.61 -34.30
C ASP A 156 -15.98 -47.58 -33.73
N HIS A 157 -17.28 -47.34 -33.97
CA HIS A 157 -18.25 -48.43 -34.05
C HIS A 157 -19.42 -48.00 -34.94
N GLU A 158 -19.33 -48.44 -36.18
CA GLU A 158 -20.33 -48.36 -37.21
C GLU A 158 -21.53 -49.26 -36.89
N GLY A 159 -22.73 -48.73 -37.09
CA GLY A 159 -23.91 -49.51 -37.42
C GLY A 159 -24.61 -50.25 -36.28
N ARG A 160 -25.43 -49.53 -35.52
CA ARG A 160 -26.77 -49.87 -34.98
C ARG A 160 -27.05 -48.93 -33.81
N ASP A 161 -28.28 -48.45 -33.70
CA ASP A 161 -28.80 -47.67 -32.55
C ASP A 161 -28.77 -46.13 -32.63
N ILE A 162 -29.26 -45.58 -33.74
CA ILE A 162 -29.69 -44.18 -33.84
C ILE A 162 -30.86 -43.81 -32.90
N ALA A 163 -31.57 -44.79 -32.34
CA ALA A 163 -32.69 -44.56 -31.41
C ALA A 163 -32.27 -44.41 -29.93
N SER A 164 -31.15 -45.02 -29.51
CA SER A 164 -30.68 -44.95 -28.11
C SER A 164 -29.72 -43.78 -27.86
N ALA A 165 -29.11 -43.23 -28.91
CA ALA A 165 -28.18 -42.09 -28.83
C ALA A 165 -28.86 -40.74 -28.53
N HIS A 166 -30.18 -40.62 -28.76
CA HIS A 166 -30.93 -39.40 -28.42
C HIS A 166 -31.35 -39.33 -26.95
N VAL A 167 -31.50 -40.47 -26.27
CA VAL A 167 -31.96 -40.52 -24.87
C VAL A 167 -30.82 -40.26 -23.89
N SER A 168 -29.59 -40.67 -24.22
CA SER A 168 -28.39 -40.36 -23.40
C SER A 168 -27.98 -38.88 -23.44
N ARG A 169 -28.47 -38.09 -24.41
CA ARG A 169 -28.25 -36.63 -24.51
C ARG A 169 -29.00 -35.80 -23.45
N LEU A 170 -30.00 -36.36 -22.77
CA LEU A 170 -30.83 -35.63 -21.80
C LEU A 170 -30.51 -35.98 -20.34
N GLN A 171 -29.54 -36.86 -20.09
CA GLN A 171 -29.32 -37.45 -18.75
C GLN A 171 -28.07 -36.98 -17.99
N THR A 172 -27.40 -35.90 -18.42
CA THR A 172 -26.29 -35.25 -17.68
C THR A 172 -26.71 -33.97 -16.94
N GLY A 173 -27.98 -33.90 -16.53
CA GLY A 173 -28.60 -32.72 -15.90
C GLY A 173 -28.74 -32.76 -14.38
N LYS A 174 -28.31 -33.80 -13.66
CA LYS A 174 -28.33 -33.78 -12.19
C LYS A 174 -27.07 -33.11 -11.68
N LEU A 175 -27.17 -31.81 -11.36
CA LEU A 175 -26.19 -31.13 -10.50
C LEU A 175 -26.02 -31.98 -9.24
N ARG A 176 -24.92 -32.73 -9.14
CA ARG A 176 -24.51 -33.27 -7.85
C ARG A 176 -24.08 -32.05 -7.05
N TRP A 177 -24.91 -31.60 -6.12
CA TRP A 177 -24.64 -30.40 -5.31
C TRP A 177 -23.39 -30.56 -4.42
N ARG A 178 -23.01 -31.80 -4.10
CA ARG A 178 -21.85 -32.13 -3.24
C ARG A 178 -20.52 -31.52 -3.73
N PRO A 179 -20.08 -31.71 -5.00
CA PRO A 179 -18.86 -31.07 -5.50
C PRO A 179 -18.95 -29.54 -5.64
N VAL A 180 -20.15 -28.99 -5.93
CA VAL A 180 -20.36 -27.54 -5.99
C VAL A 180 -20.09 -26.91 -4.62
N ILE A 181 -20.74 -27.45 -3.59
CA ILE A 181 -20.60 -26.99 -2.20
C ILE A 181 -19.15 -27.10 -1.75
N SER A 182 -18.44 -28.17 -2.15
CA SER A 182 -17.03 -28.37 -1.78
C SER A 182 -16.11 -27.28 -2.37
N CYS A 183 -16.36 -26.83 -3.62
CA CYS A 183 -15.57 -25.75 -4.22
C CYS A 183 -15.89 -24.41 -3.55
N ILE A 184 -17.18 -24.08 -3.40
CA ILE A 184 -17.59 -22.84 -2.71
C ILE A 184 -16.98 -22.79 -1.31
N LEU A 185 -17.11 -23.88 -0.54
CA LEU A 185 -16.60 -23.96 0.82
C LEU A 185 -15.08 -23.87 0.86
N ALA A 186 -14.36 -24.46 -0.10
CA ALA A 186 -12.91 -24.36 -0.17
C ALA A 186 -12.43 -22.93 -0.46
N GLY A 187 -13.07 -22.24 -1.41
CA GLY A 187 -12.79 -20.83 -1.71
C GLY A 187 -13.12 -19.92 -0.53
N PHE A 188 -14.31 -20.09 0.05
CA PHE A 188 -14.74 -19.32 1.22
C PHE A 188 -13.84 -19.55 2.43
N LEU A 189 -13.61 -20.81 2.82
CA LEU A 189 -12.84 -21.14 4.01
C LEU A 189 -11.36 -20.75 3.84
N GLY A 190 -10.79 -20.96 2.65
CA GLY A 190 -9.42 -20.53 2.34
C GLY A 190 -9.23 -19.02 2.48
N SER A 191 -10.14 -18.23 1.89
CA SER A 191 -10.12 -16.77 2.01
C SER A 191 -10.45 -16.31 3.43
N ALA A 192 -11.38 -16.95 4.12
CA ALA A 192 -11.73 -16.63 5.51
C ALA A 192 -10.55 -16.86 6.46
N VAL A 193 -9.82 -17.97 6.30
CA VAL A 193 -8.60 -18.25 7.06
C VAL A 193 -7.52 -17.21 6.75
N LEU A 194 -7.34 -16.83 5.48
CA LEU A 194 -6.39 -15.79 5.08
C LEU A 194 -6.73 -14.43 5.74
N ILE A 195 -7.99 -14.00 5.67
CA ILE A 195 -8.46 -12.73 6.27
C ILE A 195 -8.36 -12.78 7.80
N ALA A 196 -8.77 -13.89 8.42
CA ALA A 196 -8.69 -14.05 9.87
C ALA A 196 -7.24 -14.04 10.37
N THR A 197 -6.32 -14.67 9.63
CA THR A 197 -4.88 -14.62 9.96
C THR A 197 -4.33 -13.21 9.78
N THR A 198 -4.77 -12.49 8.74
CA THR A 198 -4.41 -11.08 8.53
C THR A 198 -4.85 -10.23 9.72
N ALA A 199 -6.09 -10.39 10.18
CA ALA A 199 -6.62 -9.67 11.32
C ALA A 199 -5.91 -10.04 12.64
N ALA A 200 -5.62 -11.33 12.86
CA ALA A 200 -4.96 -11.82 14.07
C ALA A 200 -3.48 -11.40 14.15
N THR A 201 -2.79 -11.30 13.01
CA THR A 201 -1.39 -10.88 12.94
C THR A 201 -1.21 -9.38 12.72
N TYR A 202 -2.30 -8.60 12.75
CA TYR A 202 -2.28 -7.17 12.44
C TYR A 202 -1.61 -6.34 13.55
N ASN A 203 -0.45 -5.78 13.25
CA ASN A 203 0.31 -4.91 14.13
C ASN A 203 0.05 -3.43 13.80
N ARG A 204 -0.72 -2.75 14.65
CA ARG A 204 -0.98 -1.30 14.53
C ARG A 204 0.26 -0.45 14.75
N LYS A 205 1.21 -0.91 15.58
CA LYS A 205 2.45 -0.18 15.88
C LYS A 205 3.37 -0.03 14.67
N ALA A 206 3.13 -0.81 13.60
CA ALA A 206 3.85 -0.63 12.35
C ALA A 206 3.69 0.78 11.74
N PHE A 207 2.60 1.49 12.07
CA PHE A 207 2.38 2.88 11.66
C PHE A 207 3.15 3.92 12.48
N GLU A 208 3.84 3.52 13.55
CA GLU A 208 4.75 4.41 14.29
C GLU A 208 6.06 4.64 13.52
N ARG A 209 6.40 3.74 12.58
CA ARG A 209 7.58 3.86 11.71
C ARG A 209 7.20 3.61 10.24
N PRO A 210 6.31 4.43 9.66
CA PRO A 210 5.86 4.22 8.30
C PRO A 210 6.94 4.68 7.30
N ARG A 211 6.94 4.05 6.13
CA ARG A 211 7.77 4.47 5.00
C ARG A 211 6.98 5.39 4.10
N TYR A 212 7.44 6.62 3.94
CA TYR A 212 6.87 7.59 3.01
C TYR A 212 7.50 7.44 1.63
N VAL A 213 6.68 7.50 0.58
CA VAL A 213 7.11 7.39 -0.83
C VAL A 213 6.49 8.52 -1.63
N GLY A 214 7.22 9.05 -2.61
CA GLY A 214 6.77 10.18 -3.43
C GLY A 214 6.99 11.53 -2.74
N VAL A 215 6.15 12.51 -3.05
CA VAL A 215 6.21 13.86 -2.46
C VAL A 215 5.99 13.81 -0.94
N LEU A 216 5.21 12.83 -0.47
CA LEU A 216 5.01 12.59 0.97
C LEU A 216 6.31 12.27 1.74
N GLN A 217 7.43 11.98 1.09
CA GLN A 217 8.74 11.86 1.77
C GLN A 217 9.16 13.13 2.52
N ALA A 218 8.69 14.30 2.08
CA ALA A 218 8.93 15.56 2.76
C ALA A 218 8.00 15.79 3.97
N ALA A 219 6.89 15.06 4.07
CA ALA A 219 5.87 15.29 5.10
C ALA A 219 6.43 15.20 6.54
N PRO A 220 7.27 14.21 6.91
CA PRO A 220 7.86 14.17 8.25
C PRO A 220 8.70 15.40 8.59
N TRP A 221 9.41 15.98 7.60
CA TRP A 221 10.15 17.23 7.81
C TRP A 221 9.22 18.41 8.09
N ILE A 222 8.12 18.53 7.34
CA ILE A 222 7.11 19.59 7.54
C ILE A 222 6.49 19.50 8.93
N ILE A 223 6.05 18.30 9.33
CA ILE A 223 5.43 18.08 10.65
C ILE A 223 6.41 18.47 11.76
N ASN A 224 7.66 17.98 11.70
CA ASN A 224 8.70 18.33 12.66
C ASN A 224 9.09 19.83 12.63
N PHE A 225 8.91 20.52 11.50
CA PHE A 225 9.16 21.96 11.40
C PHE A 225 8.04 22.75 12.08
N ILE A 226 6.79 22.37 11.87
CA ILE A 226 5.62 23.00 12.50
C ILE A 226 5.66 22.80 14.01
N ASP A 227 5.87 21.56 14.47
CA ASP A 227 5.93 21.26 15.91
C ASP A 227 7.02 22.09 16.59
N ARG A 228 8.25 22.08 16.05
CA ARG A 228 9.36 22.86 16.61
C ARG A 228 9.17 24.36 16.49
N GLY A 229 8.61 24.83 15.37
CA GLY A 229 8.42 26.26 15.09
C GLY A 229 7.35 26.89 15.97
N LEU A 230 6.27 26.16 16.25
CA LEU A 230 5.23 26.59 17.19
C LEU A 230 5.74 26.57 18.63
N ASP A 231 6.54 25.57 19.00
CA ASP A 231 7.12 25.47 20.35
C ASP A 231 8.20 26.53 20.65
N HIS A 232 8.83 27.11 19.62
CA HIS A 232 9.98 28.03 19.76
C HIS A 232 9.73 29.41 19.15
N ILE A 233 8.47 29.82 18.99
CA ILE A 233 8.13 31.08 18.32
C ILE A 233 8.77 32.31 19.00
N ASP A 234 8.92 32.25 20.33
CA ASP A 234 9.56 33.28 21.13
C ASP A 234 11.08 33.35 20.89
N GLU A 235 11.72 32.21 20.65
CA GLU A 235 13.15 32.11 20.35
C GLU A 235 13.47 32.59 18.92
N VAL A 236 12.54 32.37 17.98
CA VAL A 236 12.62 32.92 16.63
C VAL A 236 12.59 34.45 16.68
N GLY A 237 11.67 35.03 17.46
CA GLY A 237 11.60 36.48 17.68
C GLY A 237 12.90 37.04 18.25
N ARG A 238 13.47 36.39 19.26
CA ARG A 238 14.74 36.79 19.89
C ARG A 238 15.93 36.73 18.93
N LYS A 239 15.97 35.75 18.03
CA LYS A 239 17.03 35.64 17.00
C LYS A 239 16.89 36.71 15.92
N LEU A 240 15.66 37.07 15.54
CA LEU A 240 15.38 38.20 14.63
C LEU A 240 15.80 39.54 15.24
N GLU A 241 15.62 39.74 16.55
CA GLU A 241 16.11 40.92 17.26
C GLU A 241 17.64 41.04 17.19
N VAL A 242 18.36 39.93 17.39
CA VAL A 242 19.83 39.89 17.27
C VAL A 242 20.29 40.17 15.84
N ILE A 243 19.59 39.64 14.83
CA ILE A 243 19.89 39.92 13.41
C ILE A 243 19.68 41.40 13.08
N SER A 244 18.59 41.99 13.57
CA SER A 244 18.29 43.42 13.41
C SER A 244 19.35 44.29 14.08
N ARG A 245 19.79 43.93 15.30
CA ARG A 245 20.81 44.67 16.03
C ARG A 245 22.18 44.60 15.36
N ASN A 246 22.54 43.43 14.83
CA ASN A 246 23.80 43.23 14.13
C ASN A 246 23.84 43.92 12.76
N LEU A 247 22.69 44.10 12.09
CA LEU A 247 22.60 44.87 10.85
C LEU A 247 23.08 46.31 11.05
N THR A 248 22.64 46.96 12.14
CA THR A 248 23.10 48.32 12.49
C THR A 248 24.62 48.35 12.70
N THR A 249 25.18 47.35 13.38
CA THR A 249 26.63 47.26 13.61
C THR A 249 27.42 47.05 12.32
N VAL A 250 26.90 46.26 11.37
CA VAL A 250 27.52 46.08 10.05
C VAL A 250 27.52 47.39 9.26
N PHE A 251 26.42 48.13 9.27
CA PHE A 251 26.33 49.45 8.61
C PHE A 251 27.28 50.48 9.24
N GLU A 252 27.35 50.56 10.57
CA GLU A 252 28.28 51.45 11.29
C GLU A 252 29.76 51.08 11.02
N SER A 253 30.06 49.78 10.89
CA SER A 253 31.42 49.33 10.56
C SER A 253 31.83 49.65 9.12
N MET A 254 30.89 49.70 8.17
CA MET A 254 31.18 50.13 6.79
C MET A 254 31.39 51.64 6.69
N ASP A 255 30.64 52.44 7.46
CA ASP A 255 30.77 53.91 7.51
C ASP A 255 32.15 54.36 8.05
N GLY A 256 32.82 53.52 8.84
CA GLY A 256 34.18 53.76 9.35
C GLY A 256 35.32 53.38 8.39
N VAL A 257 35.04 52.56 7.37
CA VAL A 257 36.06 51.94 6.49
C VAL A 257 36.40 52.78 5.25
N ASP A 258 35.64 53.84 4.96
CA ASP A 258 35.92 54.81 3.88
C ASP A 258 37.28 55.54 4.03
N SER A 259 38.03 55.31 5.10
CA SER A 259 39.34 55.94 5.36
C SER A 259 40.58 55.09 5.01
N VAL A 260 40.45 53.83 4.59
CA VAL A 260 41.61 52.91 4.40
C VAL A 260 42.17 52.88 2.96
N SER A 261 41.54 53.55 2.00
CA SER A 261 41.89 53.42 0.57
C SER A 261 42.97 54.40 0.02
N ALA A 262 43.87 54.93 0.85
CA ALA A 262 44.80 56.00 0.42
C ALA A 262 46.31 55.66 0.44
N GLY A 263 46.72 54.39 0.38
CA GLY A 263 48.14 54.08 0.22
C GLY A 263 48.38 52.67 -0.32
N ASN A 264 49.34 52.51 -1.24
CA ASN A 264 49.76 51.20 -1.77
C ASN A 264 50.09 50.24 -0.63
N VAL A 265 49.25 49.22 -0.42
CA VAL A 265 49.44 48.18 0.59
C VAL A 265 49.98 46.93 -0.10
N ASP A 266 51.27 46.64 0.09
CA ASP A 266 51.94 45.45 -0.43
C ASP A 266 51.58 44.15 0.32
N LEU A 267 50.92 44.23 1.49
CA LEU A 267 50.54 43.06 2.30
C LEU A 267 49.14 43.22 2.91
N ARG A 268 48.24 42.30 2.55
CA ARG A 268 46.89 42.19 3.13
C ARG A 268 46.86 41.06 4.14
N VAL A 269 46.33 41.31 5.34
CA VAL A 269 46.20 40.31 6.40
C VAL A 269 44.74 40.18 6.80
N LEU A 270 44.19 38.97 6.68
CA LEU A 270 42.85 38.61 7.15
C LEU A 270 42.95 38.08 8.58
N HIS A 271 42.43 38.82 9.55
CA HIS A 271 42.38 38.40 10.94
C HIS A 271 40.99 37.86 11.30
N VAL A 272 40.92 36.60 11.72
CA VAL A 272 39.69 35.93 12.16
C VAL A 272 39.74 35.80 13.68
N SER A 273 38.84 36.48 14.38
CA SER A 273 38.85 36.54 15.85
C SER A 273 38.25 35.31 16.54
N ASP A 274 37.26 34.67 15.91
CA ASP A 274 36.64 33.44 16.41
C ASP A 274 35.98 32.66 15.27
N LEU A 275 36.07 31.34 15.31
CA LEU A 275 35.41 30.45 14.34
C LEU A 275 34.40 29.48 15.01
N HIS A 276 34.29 29.44 16.34
CA HIS A 276 33.35 28.60 17.10
C HIS A 276 33.14 27.16 16.56
N ASN A 277 34.18 26.55 15.98
CA ASN A 277 34.14 25.24 15.33
C ASN A 277 33.01 25.07 14.27
N ASN A 278 32.65 26.17 13.58
CA ASN A 278 31.67 26.15 12.51
C ASN A 278 32.35 25.86 11.17
N PRO A 279 32.11 24.68 10.53
CA PRO A 279 32.75 24.33 9.27
C PRO A 279 32.40 25.30 8.13
N ALA A 280 31.18 25.86 8.11
CA ALA A 280 30.80 26.86 7.11
C ALA A 280 31.56 28.20 7.25
N GLY A 281 32.10 28.49 8.45
CA GLY A 281 32.92 29.67 8.67
C GLY A 281 34.28 29.57 7.96
N LEU A 282 34.82 28.36 7.82
CA LEU A 282 36.09 28.14 7.13
C LEU A 282 35.95 28.38 5.61
N ASP A 283 34.88 27.85 5.01
CA ASP A 283 34.59 28.04 3.58
C ASP A 283 34.46 29.53 3.24
N PHE A 284 33.76 30.29 4.09
CA PHE A 284 33.63 31.74 3.94
C PHE A 284 34.97 32.49 4.08
N VAL A 285 35.82 32.13 5.05
CA VAL A 285 37.15 32.73 5.24
C VAL A 285 38.04 32.51 4.02
N LEU A 286 38.01 31.31 3.42
CA LEU A 286 38.77 31.00 2.21
C LEU A 286 38.28 31.83 1.02
N GLU A 287 36.97 31.97 0.85
CA GLU A 287 36.38 32.73 -0.26
C GLU A 287 36.62 34.25 -0.14
N VAL A 288 36.63 34.79 1.09
CA VAL A 288 37.05 36.18 1.33
C VAL A 288 38.55 36.35 1.04
N ALA A 289 39.39 35.42 1.48
CA ALA A 289 40.82 35.48 1.21
C ALA A 289 41.14 35.43 -0.29
N GLU A 290 40.40 34.63 -1.06
CA GLU A 290 40.56 34.52 -2.51
C GLU A 290 40.07 35.78 -3.24
N ASN A 291 38.90 36.31 -2.90
CA ASN A 291 38.33 37.49 -3.57
C ASN A 291 39.08 38.80 -3.27
N PHE A 292 39.68 38.92 -2.09
CA PHE A 292 40.47 40.10 -1.70
C PHE A 292 41.99 39.92 -1.90
N GLY A 293 42.43 38.74 -2.33
CA GLY A 293 43.84 38.39 -2.58
C GLY A 293 44.30 38.54 -4.03
N ALA A 294 43.41 38.94 -4.95
CA ALA A 294 43.72 39.25 -6.35
C ALA A 294 43.98 40.75 -6.59
#